data_AF-A0A6F8TQA9-F1
#
_entry.id   AF-A0A6F8TQA9-F1
#
_cell.length_a   1.000
_cell.length_b   1.000
_cell.length_c   1.000
_cell.angle_alpha   90.00
_cell.angle_beta   90.00
_cell.angle_gamma   90.00
#
_symmetry.space_group_name_H-M   'P 1'
#
loop_
_entity.id
_entity.type
_entity.pdbx_description
1 polymer ?
#
loop_
_entity_poly.entity_id
_entity_poly.type
_entity_poly.pdbx_seq_one_letter_code
_entity_poly.pdbx_strand_id
1 'polypeptide(L)'
;MEYTKEVTNRMKRLEGQVRGVLKMMEDEKHCKDVVTQLSAVRTAVDRTIGLIVAKNLEACIRESEDEGIKAEDAIQEAVNMLVKSR
;
A
#
# COMPACT_ATOMS: atom_id res chain seq x y z
N MET A 1 -1.91 -12.84 8.46
CA MET A 1 -1.75 -11.46 8.98
C MET A 1 -3.11 -10.78 9.13
N GLU A 2 -3.38 -10.19 10.30
CA GLU A 2 -4.44 -9.17 10.44
C GLU A 2 -3.93 -7.77 10.08
N TYR A 3 -4.74 -6.99 9.36
CA TYR A 3 -4.36 -5.62 8.99
C TYR A 3 -4.34 -4.68 10.20
N THR A 4 -3.27 -3.90 10.32
CA THR A 4 -3.15 -2.94 11.43
C THR A 4 -4.12 -1.76 11.28
N LYS A 5 -4.40 -1.09 12.40
CA LYS A 5 -5.12 0.20 12.42
C LYS A 5 -4.42 1.25 11.54
N GLU A 6 -3.10 1.19 11.42
CA GLU A 6 -2.34 2.10 10.56
C GLU A 6 -2.67 1.90 9.07
N VAL A 7 -2.67 0.64 8.60
CA VAL A 7 -2.99 0.28 7.21
C VAL A 7 -4.43 0.69 6.88
N THR A 8 -5.38 0.34 7.75
CA THR A 8 -6.79 0.72 7.56
C THR A 8 -7.00 2.23 7.56
N ASN A 9 -6.30 2.99 8.40
CA ASN A 9 -6.34 4.45 8.36
C ASN A 9 -5.74 5.04 7.07
N ARG A 10 -4.72 4.41 6.49
CA ARG A 10 -4.17 4.79 5.17
C ARG A 10 -5.20 4.55 4.06
N MET A 11 -5.89 3.42 4.08
CA MET A 11 -6.95 3.11 3.13
C MET A 11 -8.12 4.11 3.20
N LYS A 12 -8.56 4.50 4.40
CA LYS A 12 -9.58 5.54 4.58
C LYS A 12 -9.16 6.90 4.00
N ARG A 13 -7.87 7.25 4.10
CA ARG A 13 -7.34 8.48 3.47
C ARG A 13 -7.35 8.36 1.96
N LEU A 14 -6.89 7.25 1.40
CA LEU A 14 -6.94 6.96 -0.04
C LEU A 14 -8.36 7.06 -0.60
N GLU A 15 -9.34 6.47 0.11
CA GLU A 15 -10.76 6.57 -0.24
C GLU A 15 -11.23 8.03 -0.30
N GLY A 16 -10.82 8.86 0.68
CA GLY A 16 -11.09 10.30 0.67
C GLY A 16 -10.44 11.02 -0.51
N GLN A 17 -9.20 10.68 -0.86
CA GLN A 17 -8.50 11.28 -2.01
C GLN A 17 -9.18 10.91 -3.34
N VAL A 18 -9.58 9.66 -3.53
CA VAL A 18 -10.30 9.21 -4.74
C VAL A 18 -11.65 9.92 -4.86
N ARG A 19 -12.41 10.04 -3.76
CA ARG A 19 -13.64 10.86 -3.74
C ARG A 19 -13.39 12.31 -4.11
N GLY A 20 -12.29 12.89 -3.63
CA GLY A 20 -11.87 14.25 -3.99
C GLY A 20 -11.58 14.39 -5.50
N VAL A 21 -10.89 13.42 -6.10
CA VAL A 21 -10.63 13.38 -7.54
C VAL A 21 -11.93 13.30 -8.35
N LEU A 22 -12.87 12.43 -7.95
CA LEU A 22 -14.18 12.32 -8.62
C LEU A 22 -14.93 13.66 -8.59
N LYS A 23 -14.97 14.33 -7.44
CA LYS A 23 -15.57 15.65 -7.32
C LYS A 23 -14.88 16.69 -8.21
N MET A 24 -13.56 16.65 -8.35
CA MET A 24 -12.84 17.55 -9.27
C MET A 24 -13.24 17.32 -10.73
N MET A 25 -13.56 16.09 -11.12
CA MET A 25 -14.04 15.78 -12.46
C MET A 25 -15.48 16.28 -12.66
N GLU A 26 -16.36 16.09 -11.68
CA GLU A 26 -17.73 16.62 -11.68
C GLU A 26 -17.77 18.15 -11.73
N ASP A 27 -16.83 18.81 -11.03
CA ASP A 27 -16.65 20.27 -11.02
C ASP A 27 -15.87 20.79 -12.26
N GLU A 28 -15.65 19.95 -13.28
CA GLU A 28 -14.91 20.27 -14.52
C GLU A 28 -13.56 20.97 -14.31
N LYS A 29 -12.81 20.54 -13.27
CA LYS A 29 -11.48 21.11 -12.98
C LYS A 29 -10.48 20.81 -14.11
N HIS A 30 -9.47 21.68 -14.21
CA HIS A 30 -8.44 21.56 -15.21
C HIS A 30 -7.70 20.20 -15.12
N CYS A 31 -7.44 19.57 -16.27
CA CYS A 31 -6.87 18.22 -16.33
C CYS A 31 -5.54 18.09 -15.58
N LYS A 32 -4.70 19.14 -15.60
CA LYS A 32 -3.43 19.19 -14.85
C LYS A 32 -3.63 19.00 -13.34
N ASP A 33 -4.68 19.57 -12.77
CA ASP A 33 -4.95 19.49 -11.32
C ASP A 33 -5.45 18.09 -10.96
N VAL A 34 -6.33 17.52 -11.80
CA VAL A 34 -6.82 16.14 -11.66
C VAL A 34 -5.65 15.14 -11.74
N VAL A 35 -4.77 15.27 -12.74
CA VAL A 35 -3.58 14.42 -12.90
C VAL A 35 -2.62 14.55 -11.71
N THR A 36 -2.47 15.76 -11.16
CA THR A 36 -1.65 16.00 -9.97
C THR A 36 -2.22 15.25 -8.76
N GLN A 37 -3.53 15.29 -8.54
CA GLN A 37 -4.17 14.55 -7.45
C GLN A 37 -4.12 13.03 -7.66
N LEU A 38 -4.33 12.54 -8.89
CA LEU A 38 -4.16 11.12 -9.22
C LEU A 38 -2.72 10.64 -8.96
N SER A 39 -1.72 11.47 -9.24
CA SER A 39 -0.31 11.17 -8.94
C SER A 39 -0.05 11.08 -7.43
N ALA A 40 -0.73 11.92 -6.64
CA ALA A 40 -0.70 11.85 -5.18
C ALA A 40 -1.37 10.57 -4.66
N VAL A 41 -2.50 10.17 -5.24
CA VAL A 41 -3.17 8.89 -4.93
C VAL A 41 -2.24 7.72 -5.22
N ARG A 42 -1.63 7.67 -6.41
CA ARG A 42 -0.66 6.62 -6.78
C ARG A 42 0.47 6.50 -5.76
N THR A 43 1.09 7.61 -5.40
CA THR A 43 2.17 7.64 -4.41
C THR A 43 1.71 7.14 -3.03
N ALA A 44 0.49 7.48 -2.63
CA ALA A 44 -0.08 7.02 -1.36
C ALA A 44 -0.41 5.50 -1.38
N VAL A 45 -0.84 4.97 -2.52
CA VAL A 45 -1.03 3.53 -2.74
C VAL A 45 0.30 2.80 -2.63
N ASP A 46 1.33 3.23 -3.35
CA ASP A 46 2.66 2.60 -3.35
C ASP A 46 3.23 2.49 -1.93
N ARG A 47 3.11 3.58 -1.14
CA ARG A 47 3.53 3.59 0.27
C ARG A 47 2.72 2.65 1.15
N THR A 48 1.43 2.48 0.87
CA THR A 48 0.56 1.60 1.64
C THR A 48 0.86 0.13 1.32
N ILE A 49 1.12 -0.19 0.05
CA ILE A 49 1.60 -1.51 -0.37
C ILE A 49 2.92 -1.84 0.34
N GLY A 50 3.89 -0.94 0.31
CA GLY A 50 5.18 -1.15 0.97
C GLY A 50 5.05 -1.42 2.47
N LEU A 51 4.14 -0.72 3.16
CA LEU A 51 3.86 -0.97 4.57
C LEU A 51 3.26 -2.36 4.81
N ILE A 52 2.29 -2.79 3.99
CA ILE A 52 1.66 -4.10 4.12
C ILE A 52 2.71 -5.20 3.93
N VAL A 53 3.55 -5.09 2.90
CA VAL A 53 4.61 -6.08 2.65
C VAL A 53 5.63 -6.09 3.78
N ALA A 54 6.08 -4.93 4.26
CA ALA A 54 7.01 -4.86 5.39
C ALA A 54 6.44 -5.52 6.66
N LYS A 55 5.15 -5.31 6.93
CA LYS A 55 4.47 -5.95 8.07
C LYS A 55 4.30 -7.46 7.87
N ASN A 56 4.16 -7.92 6.62
CA ASN A 56 4.09 -9.35 6.32
C ASN A 56 5.43 -10.02 6.55
N LEU A 57 6.49 -9.42 6.02
CA LEU A 57 7.85 -9.90 6.23
C LEU A 57 8.21 -9.94 7.72
N GLU A 58 7.87 -8.89 8.49
CA GLU A 58 8.10 -8.88 9.94
C GLU A 58 7.38 -10.04 10.64
N ALA A 59 6.14 -10.35 10.25
CA ALA A 59 5.38 -11.47 10.81
C ALA A 59 6.00 -12.81 10.43
N CYS A 60 6.31 -13.02 9.15
CA CYS A 60 6.93 -14.26 8.66
C CYS A 60 8.29 -14.52 9.31
N ILE A 61 9.11 -13.48 9.52
CA ILE A 61 10.40 -13.64 10.22
C ILE A 61 10.19 -14.08 11.67
N ARG A 62 9.25 -13.47 12.40
CA ARG A 62 8.94 -13.88 13.78
C ARG A 62 8.43 -15.32 13.87
N GLU A 63 7.55 -15.71 12.97
CA GLU A 63 7.04 -17.08 12.88
C GLU A 63 8.18 -18.06 12.50
N SER A 64 9.13 -17.63 11.67
CA SER A 64 10.27 -18.46 11.27
C SER A 64 11.29 -18.73 12.37
N GLU A 65 11.45 -17.80 13.32
CA GLU A 65 12.28 -18.00 14.52
C GLU A 65 11.67 -19.08 15.45
N ASP A 66 10.33 -19.23 15.45
CA ASP A 66 9.61 -20.20 16.26
C ASP A 66 9.47 -21.58 15.58
N GLU A 67 9.38 -21.64 14.23
CA GLU A 67 9.10 -22.88 13.48
C GLU A 67 10.28 -23.42 12.64
N GLY A 68 11.43 -22.74 12.62
CA GLY A 68 12.61 -23.17 11.85
C GLY A 68 12.46 -22.98 10.33
N ILE A 69 11.55 -22.10 9.91
CA ILE A 69 11.41 -21.68 8.50
C ILE A 69 12.66 -20.89 8.11
N LYS A 70 13.14 -21.05 6.87
CA LYS A 70 14.32 -20.32 6.39
C LYS A 70 13.93 -18.87 6.08
N ALA A 71 14.59 -17.91 6.73
CA ALA A 71 14.39 -16.48 6.51
C ALA A 71 14.47 -16.08 5.02
N GLU A 72 15.25 -16.82 4.20
CA GLU A 72 15.32 -16.66 2.74
C GLU A 72 13.94 -16.73 2.05
N ASP A 73 13.07 -17.65 2.47
CA ASP A 73 11.78 -17.88 1.81
C ASP A 73 10.82 -16.71 2.08
N ALA A 74 10.80 -16.22 3.32
CA ALA A 74 10.03 -15.05 3.73
C ALA A 74 10.48 -13.78 2.98
N ILE A 75 11.79 -13.59 2.82
CA ILE A 75 12.35 -12.47 2.05
C ILE A 75 11.93 -12.55 0.58
N GLN A 76 12.00 -13.74 -0.02
CA GLN A 76 11.63 -13.94 -1.43
C GLN A 76 10.14 -13.66 -1.68
N GLU A 77 9.27 -14.06 -0.76
CA GLU A 77 7.85 -13.74 -0.81
C GLU A 77 7.60 -12.22 -0.77
N ALA A 78 8.24 -11.51 0.17
CA ALA A 78 8.12 -10.06 0.27
C ALA A 78 8.62 -9.33 -0.99
N VAL A 79 9.74 -9.77 -1.57
CA VAL A 79 10.25 -9.24 -2.85
C VAL A 79 9.23 -9.45 -3.96
N ASN A 80 8.62 -10.63 -4.05
CA ASN A 80 7.62 -10.93 -5.08
C ASN A 80 6.38 -10.03 -4.96
N MET A 81 5.93 -9.71 -3.73
CA MET A 81 4.81 -8.80 -3.52
C MET A 81 5.13 -7.36 -3.97
N LEU A 82 6.35 -6.88 -3.72
CA LEU A 82 6.80 -5.54 -4.14
C LEU A 82 7.06 -5.41 -5.64
N VAL A 83 7.53 -6.48 -6.28
CA VAL A 83 7.76 -6.48 -7.74
C VAL A 83 6.43 -6.47 -8.49
N LYS A 84 5.43 -7.22 -8.00
CA LYS A 84 4.09 -7.28 -8.61
C LYS A 84 3.29 -5.97 -8.49
N SER A 85 3.67 -5.07 -7.59
CA SER A 85 2.99 -3.79 -7.41
C SER A 85 3.47 -2.66 -8.31
N ARG A 86 4.49 -2.90 -9.15
CA ARG A 86 5.05 -1.91 -10.08
C ARG A 86 4.48 -2.02 -11.48
#